data_AF-A0A4D8XS52-F1
#
_entry.id   AF-A0A4D8XS52-F1
#
_cell.length_a   1.000
_cell.length_b   1.000
_cell.length_c   1.000
_cell.angle_alpha   90.00
_cell.angle_beta   90.00
_cell.angle_gamma   90.00
#
_symmetry.space_group_name_H-M   'P 1'
#
loop_
_entity.id
_entity.type
_entity.pdbx_description
1 polymer ?
#
loop_
_entity_poly.entity_id
_entity_poly.type
_entity_poly.pdbx_seq_one_letter_code
_entity_poly.pdbx_strand_id
1 'polypeptide(L)'
;MIRAGVNVVRLNFSHGKAQDHIDRAKLVREAATRAGREVAIMADLQGPKIRVGKFAEGKVMLVPGAQFVLDASRTELGDLTGVGLDYKELPRDVKAGDVLLLNDGLIVLTVDSVQGEKVNTTVKLGGELSNNKGINKQGGGLTAPA
;
A
#
# COMPACT_ATOMS: atom_id res chain seq x y z
N MET A 1 -25.96 -18.48 -0.72
CA MET A 1 -25.41 -17.21 -1.26
C MET A 1 -26.13 -16.78 -2.54
N ILE A 2 -26.00 -17.49 -3.66
CA ILE A 2 -26.64 -17.06 -4.93
C ILE A 2 -28.17 -17.04 -4.84
N ARG A 3 -28.79 -18.09 -4.29
CA ARG A 3 -30.24 -18.08 -3.99
C ARG A 3 -30.66 -17.00 -2.98
N ALA A 4 -29.73 -16.55 -2.14
CA ALA A 4 -29.96 -15.52 -1.14
C ALA A 4 -29.80 -14.09 -1.70
N GLY A 5 -29.44 -13.91 -2.98
CA GLY A 5 -29.41 -12.58 -3.62
C GLY A 5 -28.08 -12.11 -4.19
N VAL A 6 -26.99 -12.88 -4.10
CA VAL A 6 -25.68 -12.42 -4.63
C VAL A 6 -25.73 -12.23 -6.15
N ASN A 7 -25.31 -11.05 -6.61
CA ASN A 7 -25.19 -10.71 -8.04
C ASN A 7 -23.75 -10.65 -8.56
N VAL A 8 -22.78 -10.38 -7.68
CA VAL A 8 -21.37 -10.25 -8.03
C VAL A 8 -20.50 -10.97 -6.99
N VAL A 9 -19.50 -11.72 -7.45
CA VAL A 9 -18.46 -12.30 -6.59
C VAL A 9 -17.14 -11.60 -6.86
N ARG A 10 -16.58 -10.96 -5.82
CA ARG A 10 -15.27 -10.29 -5.87
C ARG A 10 -14.16 -11.31 -5.61
N LEU A 11 -13.21 -11.39 -6.54
CA LEU A 11 -11.94 -12.10 -6.38
C LEU A 11 -10.83 -11.08 -6.14
N ASN A 12 -10.40 -10.94 -4.89
CA ASN A 12 -9.31 -10.03 -4.52
C ASN A 12 -7.95 -10.69 -4.77
N PHE A 13 -7.17 -10.14 -5.70
CA PHE A 13 -5.88 -10.69 -6.14
C PHE A 13 -4.72 -10.29 -5.22
N SER A 14 -4.98 -9.50 -4.16
CA SER A 14 -3.95 -9.21 -3.14
C SER A 14 -3.53 -10.45 -2.34
N HIS A 15 -4.29 -11.55 -2.42
CA HIS A 15 -4.06 -12.77 -1.66
C HIS A 15 -4.44 -14.00 -2.48
N GLY A 16 -3.77 -15.12 -2.22
CA GLY A 16 -4.01 -16.38 -2.92
C GLY A 16 -3.09 -16.55 -4.14
N LYS A 17 -3.07 -17.78 -4.66
CA LYS A 17 -2.35 -18.13 -5.88
C LYS A 17 -3.31 -18.06 -7.07
N ALA A 18 -2.75 -17.98 -8.28
CA ALA A 18 -3.54 -18.02 -9.52
C ALA A 18 -4.52 -19.20 -9.55
N GLN A 19 -4.09 -20.38 -9.08
CA GLN A 19 -4.93 -21.57 -9.02
C GLN A 19 -6.13 -21.40 -8.08
N ASP A 20 -5.95 -20.78 -6.91
CA ASP A 20 -7.06 -20.52 -5.97
C ASP A 20 -8.15 -19.66 -6.61
N HIS A 21 -7.75 -18.66 -7.41
CA HIS A 21 -8.68 -17.80 -8.13
C HIS A 21 -9.41 -18.54 -9.25
N ILE A 22 -8.71 -19.41 -9.99
CA ILE A 22 -9.30 -20.27 -11.03
C ILE A 22 -10.36 -21.19 -10.41
N ASP A 23 -10.03 -21.85 -9.32
CA ASP A 23 -10.93 -22.81 -8.67
C ASP A 23 -12.16 -22.11 -8.08
N ARG A 24 -11.99 -20.94 -7.47
CA ARG A 24 -13.12 -20.10 -7.02
C ARG A 24 -13.99 -19.65 -8.19
N ALA A 25 -13.40 -19.22 -9.31
CA ALA A 25 -14.16 -18.79 -10.47
C ALA A 25 -15.01 -19.93 -11.05
N LYS A 26 -14.44 -21.15 -11.15
CA LYS A 26 -15.18 -22.36 -11.55
C LYS A 26 -16.33 -22.66 -10.61
N LEU A 27 -16.09 -22.63 -9.29
CA LEU A 27 -17.11 -22.88 -8.28
C LEU A 27 -18.28 -21.88 -8.39
N VAL A 28 -17.98 -20.59 -8.62
CA VAL A 28 -19.01 -19.56 -8.83
C VAL A 28 -19.85 -19.87 -10.07
N ARG A 29 -19.20 -20.24 -11.18
CA ARG A 29 -19.90 -20.60 -12.43
C ARG A 29 -20.83 -21.81 -12.24
N GLU A 30 -20.33 -22.88 -11.64
CA GLU A 30 -21.15 -24.06 -11.37
C GLU A 30 -22.33 -23.76 -10.43
N ALA A 31 -22.08 -22.97 -9.37
CA ALA A 31 -23.12 -22.60 -8.43
C ALA A 31 -24.19 -21.69 -9.06
N ALA A 32 -23.79 -20.79 -9.96
CA ALA A 32 -24.67 -19.92 -10.73
C ALA A 32 -25.59 -20.75 -11.64
N THR A 33 -25.03 -21.70 -12.39
CA THR A 33 -25.78 -22.65 -13.22
C THR A 33 -26.80 -23.44 -12.39
N ARG A 34 -26.38 -24.03 -11.26
CA ARG A 34 -27.29 -24.77 -10.35
C ARG A 34 -28.40 -23.91 -9.75
N ALA A 35 -28.17 -22.60 -9.65
CA ALA A 35 -29.16 -21.66 -9.13
C ALA A 35 -30.05 -21.04 -10.22
N GLY A 36 -29.75 -21.27 -11.51
CA GLY A 36 -30.46 -20.64 -12.63
C GLY A 36 -30.34 -19.12 -12.64
N ARG A 37 -29.21 -18.58 -12.16
CA ARG A 37 -28.99 -17.12 -12.05
C ARG A 37 -27.66 -16.73 -12.66
N GLU A 38 -27.64 -15.61 -13.35
CA GLU A 38 -26.41 -14.95 -13.78
C GLU A 38 -25.73 -14.26 -12.59
N VAL A 39 -24.42 -14.48 -12.46
CA VAL A 39 -23.58 -13.89 -11.41
C VAL A 39 -22.28 -13.41 -12.02
N ALA A 40 -21.99 -12.12 -11.89
CA ALA A 40 -20.74 -11.54 -12.37
C ALA A 40 -19.57 -11.95 -11.47
N ILE A 41 -18.38 -12.07 -12.08
CA ILE A 41 -17.13 -12.24 -11.35
C ILE A 41 -16.32 -10.96 -11.56
N MET A 42 -15.96 -10.31 -10.46
CA MET A 42 -15.14 -9.10 -10.48
C MET A 42 -13.73 -9.45 -10.04
N ALA A 43 -12.77 -9.34 -10.96
CA ALA A 43 -11.35 -9.41 -10.63
C ALA A 43 -10.91 -8.07 -10.04
N ASP A 44 -10.46 -8.10 -8.80
CA ASP A 44 -10.01 -6.93 -8.06
C ASP A 44 -8.49 -6.96 -7.97
N LEU A 45 -7.86 -6.12 -8.78
CA LEU A 45 -6.42 -6.03 -8.92
C LEU A 45 -5.81 -5.33 -7.71
N GLN A 46 -4.59 -5.74 -7.37
CA GLN A 46 -3.89 -5.28 -6.18
C GLN A 46 -3.55 -3.78 -6.20
N GLY A 47 -3.45 -3.18 -7.39
CA GLY A 47 -2.89 -1.86 -7.62
C GLY A 47 -1.40 -1.77 -7.22
N PRO A 48 -0.68 -0.75 -7.68
CA PRO A 48 0.66 -0.49 -7.19
C PRO A 48 0.60 -0.08 -5.71
N LYS A 49 1.13 -0.94 -4.84
CA LYS A 49 1.20 -0.66 -3.39
C LYS A 49 2.54 -0.02 -3.09
N ILE A 50 2.55 1.27 -2.75
CA ILE A 50 3.74 1.95 -2.25
C ILE A 50 3.92 1.57 -0.78
N ARG A 51 5.10 1.08 -0.41
CA ARG A 51 5.42 0.63 0.94
C ARG A 51 6.81 1.06 1.37
N VAL A 52 6.96 1.25 2.68
CA VAL A 52 8.27 1.32 3.31
C VAL A 52 8.98 -0.03 3.25
N GLY A 53 10.30 0.01 3.23
CA GLY A 53 11.16 -1.17 3.30
C GLY A 53 11.14 -1.86 4.65
N LYS A 54 12.24 -2.53 4.97
CA LYS A 54 12.42 -3.25 6.23
C LYS A 54 13.31 -2.44 7.18
N PHE A 55 13.08 -2.58 8.48
CA PHE A 55 13.88 -1.99 9.55
C PHE A 55 14.83 -3.02 10.17
N ALA A 56 15.96 -2.56 10.72
CA ALA A 56 16.97 -3.41 11.35
C ALA A 56 16.37 -4.23 12.52
N GLU A 57 15.54 -3.59 13.34
CA GLU A 57 14.83 -4.22 14.46
C GLU A 57 13.39 -4.63 14.11
N GLY A 58 13.05 -4.62 12.82
CA GLY A 58 11.71 -4.93 12.29
C GLY A 58 10.65 -3.83 12.46
N LYS A 59 10.92 -2.84 13.33
CA LYS A 59 10.09 -1.66 13.54
C LYS A 59 10.88 -0.51 14.15
N VAL A 60 10.31 0.69 14.10
CA VAL A 60 10.82 1.90 14.76
C VAL A 60 9.65 2.68 15.37
N MET A 61 9.93 3.44 16.43
CA MET A 61 8.95 4.34 17.05
C MET A 61 9.23 5.78 16.61
N LEU A 62 8.36 6.33 15.77
CA LEU A 62 8.48 7.72 15.31
C LEU A 62 7.84 8.67 16.33
N VAL A 63 8.54 9.76 16.62
CA VAL A 63 8.09 10.79 17.57
C VAL A 63 7.71 12.06 16.80
N PRO A 64 6.59 12.73 17.12
CA PRO A 64 6.26 14.02 16.50
C PRO A 64 7.40 15.03 16.59
N GLY A 65 7.64 15.76 15.50
CA GLY A 65 8.73 16.72 15.35
C GLY A 65 10.08 16.12 14.91
N ALA A 66 10.24 14.80 14.96
CA ALA A 66 11.46 14.15 14.50
C ALA A 66 11.61 14.23 12.96
N GLN A 67 12.85 14.30 12.51
CA GLN A 67 13.21 14.18 11.10
C GLN A 67 13.22 12.71 10.70
N PHE A 68 12.68 12.39 9.53
CA PHE A 68 12.65 11.04 8.99
C PHE A 68 12.79 11.08 7.46
N VAL A 69 13.66 10.24 6.90
CA VAL A 69 13.95 10.22 5.46
C VAL A 69 13.37 8.97 4.80
N LEU A 70 12.57 9.18 3.74
CA LEU A 70 12.18 8.11 2.83
C LEU A 70 13.15 8.13 1.64
N ASP A 71 13.97 7.09 1.50
CA ASP A 71 15.04 7.06 0.50
C ASP A 71 14.80 5.97 -0.55
N ALA A 72 14.55 6.37 -1.79
CA ALA A 72 14.36 5.44 -2.90
C ALA A 72 15.64 4.66 -3.25
N SER A 73 16.83 5.20 -3.00
CA SER A 73 18.09 4.53 -3.30
C SER A 73 18.62 3.62 -2.18
N ARG A 74 18.08 3.74 -0.96
CA ARG A 74 18.54 2.97 0.21
C ARG A 74 18.28 1.47 0.04
N THR A 75 19.35 0.69 0.11
CA THR A 75 19.35 -0.79 0.10
C THR A 75 19.49 -1.39 1.50
N GLU A 76 20.05 -0.62 2.44
CA GLU A 76 20.21 -1.02 3.82
C GLU A 76 18.88 -1.04 4.58
N LEU A 77 18.85 -1.81 5.67
CA LEU A 77 17.72 -1.80 6.59
C LEU A 77 17.54 -0.40 7.19
N GLY A 78 16.28 0.01 7.34
CA GLY A 78 15.89 1.28 7.94
C GLY A 78 16.10 1.32 9.45
N ASP A 79 16.11 2.53 9.97
CA ASP A 79 16.28 2.88 11.38
C ASP A 79 15.43 4.11 11.72
N LEU A 80 15.69 4.74 12.88
CA LEU A 80 14.95 5.94 13.33
C LEU A 80 15.19 7.18 12.46
N THR A 81 16.22 7.19 11.61
CA THR A 81 16.58 8.32 10.75
C THR A 81 15.96 8.20 9.36
N GLY A 82 15.68 6.98 8.90
CA GLY A 82 15.05 6.77 7.60
C GLY A 82 14.88 5.32 7.20
N VAL A 83 14.20 5.10 6.08
CA VAL A 83 13.93 3.78 5.53
C VAL A 83 13.89 3.81 4.00
N GLY A 84 14.26 2.69 3.39
CA GLY A 84 14.05 2.46 1.98
C GLY A 84 12.57 2.36 1.61
N LEU A 85 12.27 2.36 0.32
CA LEU A 85 10.90 2.19 -0.22
C LEU A 85 10.90 1.35 -1.50
N ASP A 86 9.79 0.67 -1.76
CA ASP A 86 9.63 -0.22 -2.93
C ASP A 86 9.35 0.56 -4.23
N TYR A 87 8.59 1.65 -4.15
CA TYR A 87 8.21 2.48 -5.28
C TYR A 87 9.21 3.61 -5.54
N LYS A 88 10.24 3.32 -6.35
CA LYS A 88 11.38 4.22 -6.60
C LYS A 88 11.01 5.59 -7.19
N GLU A 89 9.82 5.75 -7.73
CA GLU A 89 9.34 7.01 -8.31
C GLU A 89 8.72 7.96 -7.27
N LEU A 90 8.58 7.56 -5.99
CA LEU A 90 8.00 8.42 -4.94
C LEU A 90 8.62 9.82 -4.88
N PRO A 91 9.96 10.01 -4.95
CA PRO A 91 10.56 11.35 -4.94
C PRO A 91 10.10 12.26 -6.08
N ARG A 92 9.63 11.70 -7.19
CA ARG A 92 9.15 12.45 -8.37
C ARG A 92 7.68 12.83 -8.26
N ASP A 93 6.92 12.10 -7.45
CA ASP A 93 5.48 12.32 -7.24
C ASP A 93 5.16 13.23 -6.04
N VAL A 94 6.18 13.60 -5.25
CA VAL A 94 6.01 14.42 -4.04
C VAL A 94 6.78 15.72 -4.15
N LYS A 95 6.30 16.74 -3.44
CA LYS A 95 6.94 18.05 -3.31
C LYS A 95 6.85 18.55 -1.87
N ALA A 96 7.67 19.55 -1.55
CA ALA A 96 7.61 20.21 -0.24
C ALA A 96 6.18 20.68 0.08
N GLY A 97 5.75 20.43 1.32
CA GLY A 97 4.40 20.69 1.82
C GLY A 97 3.41 19.54 1.61
N ASP A 98 3.73 18.52 0.81
CA ASP A 98 2.87 17.33 0.69
C ASP A 98 2.81 16.56 2.01
N VAL A 99 1.66 15.92 2.27
CA VAL A 99 1.44 15.11 3.47
C VAL A 99 1.39 13.64 3.09
N LEU A 100 2.24 12.85 3.71
CA LEU A 100 2.31 11.40 3.55
C LEU A 100 1.67 10.71 4.75
N LEU A 101 0.78 9.77 4.45
CA LEU A 101 0.02 8.96 5.39
C LEU A 101 0.60 7.54 5.37
N LEU A 102 1.19 7.13 6.48
CA LEU A 102 1.79 5.82 6.65
C LEU A 102 0.92 4.94 7.54
N ASN A 103 0.96 3.63 7.31
CA ASN A 103 0.24 2.64 8.12
C ASN A 103 -1.25 3.01 8.25
N ASP A 104 -1.93 3.12 7.11
CA ASP A 104 -3.36 3.47 7.00
C ASP A 104 -3.73 4.82 7.65
N GLY A 105 -2.77 5.76 7.68
CA GLY A 105 -2.96 7.11 8.22
C GLY A 105 -2.72 7.25 9.72
N LEU A 106 -2.25 6.18 10.39
CA LEU A 106 -1.87 6.23 11.79
C LEU A 106 -0.61 7.06 12.03
N ILE A 107 0.26 7.16 11.02
CA ILE A 107 1.46 7.99 11.04
C ILE A 107 1.34 9.02 9.93
N VAL A 108 1.70 10.26 10.25
CA VAL A 108 1.61 11.38 9.30
C VAL A 108 2.97 12.05 9.23
N LEU A 109 3.52 12.13 8.02
CA LEU A 109 4.75 12.84 7.71
C LEU A 109 4.44 14.04 6.81
N THR A 110 5.14 15.14 7.01
CA THR A 110 5.09 16.30 6.11
C THR A 110 6.39 16.34 5.32
N VAL A 111 6.32 16.45 4.00
CA VAL A 111 7.50 16.55 3.14
C VAL A 111 8.11 17.95 3.29
N ASP A 112 9.36 18.00 3.72
CA ASP A 112 10.10 19.26 3.87
C ASP A 112 10.84 19.60 2.57
N SER A 113 11.48 18.61 1.96
CA SER A 113 12.19 18.75 0.68
C SER A 113 12.45 17.41 0.01
N VAL A 114 12.71 17.45 -1.30
CA VAL A 114 13.19 16.30 -2.08
C VAL A 114 14.60 16.61 -2.57
N GLN A 115 15.54 15.71 -2.30
CA GLN A 115 16.95 15.83 -2.69
C GLN A 115 17.37 14.56 -3.42
N GLY A 116 17.30 14.57 -4.75
CA GLY A 116 17.50 13.39 -5.57
C GLY A 116 16.49 12.30 -5.22
N GLU A 117 16.98 11.17 -4.72
CA GLU A 117 16.17 10.00 -4.35
C GLU A 117 15.67 10.05 -2.89
N LYS A 118 16.04 11.09 -2.13
CA LYS A 118 15.68 11.25 -0.71
C LYS A 118 14.53 12.23 -0.54
N VAL A 119 13.48 11.79 0.13
CA VAL A 119 12.37 12.63 0.59
C VAL A 119 12.58 12.91 2.07
N ASN A 120 12.99 14.14 2.39
CA ASN A 120 13.16 14.59 3.75
C ASN A 120 11.78 14.96 4.32
N THR A 121 11.44 14.42 5.48
CA THR A 121 10.15 14.64 6.09
C THR A 121 10.25 14.91 7.59
N THR A 122 9.26 15.63 8.11
CA THR A 122 9.06 15.82 9.53
C THR A 122 7.83 15.04 9.99
N VAL A 123 7.97 14.30 11.08
CA VAL A 123 6.88 13.53 11.68
C VAL A 123 5.86 14.51 12.28
N LYS A 124 4.65 14.54 11.74
CA LYS A 124 3.52 15.32 12.29
C LYS A 124 2.73 14.51 13.33
N LEU A 125 2.46 13.24 13.02
CA LEU A 125 1.86 12.28 13.93
C LEU A 125 2.75 11.05 13.99
N GLY A 126 3.31 10.80 15.17
CA GLY A 126 4.20 9.68 15.41
C GLY A 126 3.45 8.38 15.72
N GLY A 127 4.20 7.29 15.84
CA GLY A 127 3.65 5.96 16.05
C GLY A 127 4.65 4.87 15.74
N GLU A 128 4.25 3.62 15.94
CA GLU A 128 5.04 2.45 15.57
C GLU A 128 4.96 2.23 14.05
N LEU A 129 6.12 2.33 13.39
CA LEU A 129 6.28 2.01 11.98
C LEU A 129 7.02 0.67 11.84
N SER A 130 6.34 -0.34 11.31
CA SER A 130 6.92 -1.67 11.05
C SER A 130 7.15 -1.91 9.56
N ASN A 131 7.74 -3.06 9.23
CA ASN A 131 8.09 -3.44 7.86
C ASN A 131 6.90 -3.43 6.88
N ASN A 132 7.15 -3.04 5.63
CA ASN A 132 6.20 -3.16 4.49
C ASN A 132 4.87 -2.42 4.68
N LYS A 133 4.84 -1.38 5.52
CA LYS A 133 3.65 -0.55 5.73
C LYS A 133 3.39 0.35 4.53
N GLY A 134 2.12 0.53 4.19
CA GLY A 134 1.69 1.33 3.05
C GLY A 134 1.98 2.82 3.26
N ILE A 135 2.30 3.51 2.17
CA ILE A 135 2.44 4.96 2.08
C ILE A 135 1.34 5.46 1.14
N ASN A 136 0.61 6.50 1.56
CA ASN A 136 -0.34 7.21 0.73
C ASN A 136 -0.04 8.70 0.77
N LYS A 137 -0.35 9.42 -0.32
CA LYS A 137 -0.28 10.88 -0.35
C LYS A 137 -1.68 11.46 -0.08
N GLN A 138 -1.79 12.35 0.90
CA GLN A 138 -3.06 13.02 1.18
C GLN A 138 -3.46 13.89 -0.01
N GLY A 139 -4.70 13.71 -0.49
CA GLY A 139 -5.18 14.36 -1.71
C GLY A 139 -4.87 13.60 -3.01
N GLY A 140 -4.20 12.45 -2.94
CA GLY A 140 -3.88 11.61 -4.09
C GLY A 140 -2.71 12.14 -4.93
N GLY A 141 -2.63 11.70 -6.20
CA GLY A 141 -1.59 12.14 -7.14
C GLY A 141 -0.28 11.38 -7.06
N LEU A 142 -0.31 10.11 -6.65
CA LEU A 142 0.80 9.19 -6.85
C LEU A 142 0.60 8.53 -8.22
N THR A 143 1.60 8.64 -9.09
CA THR A 143 1.55 8.23 -10.50
C THR A 143 1.93 6.77 -10.66
N ALA A 144 1.63 5.96 -9.65
CA ALA A 144 2.01 4.57 -9.65
C ALA A 144 1.27 3.86 -10.80
N PRO A 145 2.00 3.25 -11.76
CA PRO A 145 1.40 2.74 -12.98
C PRO A 145 0.38 1.64 -12.66
N ALA A 146 -0.72 1.66 -13.41
CA ALA A 146 -1.85 0.72 -13.28
C ALA A 146 -1.48 -0.72 -13.64
#